data_AF-A0A9D2C931-F1
#
_entry.id   AF-A0A9D2C931-F1
#
_cell.length_a   1.000
_cell.length_b   1.000
_cell.length_c   1.000
_cell.angle_alpha   90.00
_cell.angle_beta   90.00
_cell.angle_gamma   90.00
#
_symmetry.space_group_name_H-M   'P 1'
#
loop_
_entity.id
_entity.type
_entity.pdbx_description
1 polymer ?
#
loop_
_entity_poly.entity_id
_entity_poly.type
_entity_poly.pdbx_seq_one_letter_code
_entity_poly.pdbx_strand_id
1 'polypeptide(L)'
;MDFQSAIERFAGHLRVQRGLSEHTIKGYRSDLRSLADHAAEHGLGDVPPLPIDLVRDWLYESSEAGLSASTLARRSASVRQFGGWLEESGSSVGRLKTPKRAGRLPRVVGEEGIGVMLQALH
;
A
#
# COMPACT_ATOMS: atom_id res chain seq x y z
N MET A 1 -4.95 -10.78 -12.38
CA MET A 1 -3.53 -10.68 -12.02
C MET A 1 -3.47 -10.74 -10.51
N ASP A 2 -2.74 -11.69 -9.95
CA ASP A 2 -2.52 -11.71 -8.50
C ASP A 2 -1.59 -10.57 -8.04
N PHE A 3 -1.53 -10.34 -6.74
CA PHE A 3 -0.87 -9.21 -6.11
C PHE A 3 0.65 -9.29 -6.27
N GLN A 4 1.24 -10.50 -6.16
CA GLN A 4 2.68 -10.69 -6.37
C GLN A 4 3.07 -10.40 -7.82
N SER A 5 2.31 -10.89 -8.79
CA SER A 5 2.50 -10.59 -10.21
C SER A 5 2.39 -9.10 -10.50
N ALA A 6 1.46 -8.41 -9.83
CA ALA A 6 1.32 -6.97 -9.94
C ALA A 6 2.55 -6.23 -9.36
N ILE A 7 3.08 -6.65 -8.21
CA ILE A 7 4.30 -6.11 -7.60
C ILE A 7 5.49 -6.23 -8.56
N GLU A 8 5.69 -7.39 -9.18
CA GLU A 8 6.83 -7.61 -10.09
C GLU A 8 6.70 -6.77 -11.37
N ARG A 9 5.50 -6.66 -11.93
CA ARG A 9 5.25 -5.78 -13.09
C ARG A 9 5.46 -4.31 -12.75
N PHE A 10 5.04 -3.88 -11.56
CA PHE A 10 5.29 -2.53 -11.06
C PHE A 10 6.79 -2.28 -10.87
N ALA A 11 7.53 -3.22 -10.28
CA ALA A 11 8.98 -3.12 -10.13
C ALA A 11 9.70 -3.00 -11.49
N GLY A 12 9.26 -3.77 -12.49
CA GLY A 12 9.73 -3.62 -13.87
C GLY A 12 9.43 -2.24 -14.45
N HIS A 13 8.23 -1.71 -14.22
CA HIS A 13 7.86 -0.36 -14.63
C HIS A 13 8.74 0.72 -13.95
N LEU A 14 8.97 0.64 -12.64
CA LEU A 14 9.85 1.57 -11.92
C LEU A 14 11.28 1.56 -12.46
N ARG A 15 11.80 0.38 -12.81
CA ARG A 15 13.12 0.23 -13.41
C ARG A 15 13.19 0.90 -14.78
N VAL A 16 12.25 0.59 -15.67
CA VAL A 16 12.32 0.96 -17.09
C VAL A 16 11.87 2.41 -17.32
N GLN A 17 10.79 2.85 -16.66
CA GLN A 17 10.17 4.15 -16.96
C GLN A 17 10.59 5.27 -16.01
N ARG A 18 11.00 4.94 -14.78
CA ARG A 18 11.34 5.94 -13.75
C ARG A 18 12.83 5.99 -13.42
N GLY A 19 13.63 5.05 -13.92
CA GLY A 19 15.08 4.99 -13.69
C GLY A 19 15.48 4.90 -12.21
N LEU A 20 14.60 4.37 -11.35
CA LEU A 20 14.87 4.27 -9.92
C LEU A 20 15.96 3.24 -9.65
N SER A 21 16.76 3.47 -8.59
CA SER A 21 17.81 2.54 -8.20
C SER A 21 17.23 1.20 -7.72
N GLU A 22 18.01 0.12 -7.89
CA GLU A 22 17.64 -1.22 -7.40
C GLU A 22 17.32 -1.24 -5.91
N HIS A 23 18.05 -0.45 -5.11
CA HIS A 23 17.80 -0.32 -3.67
C HIS A 23 16.42 0.27 -3.39
N THR A 24 16.06 1.34 -4.11
CA THR A 24 14.74 1.96 -4.00
C THR A 24 13.65 0.98 -4.42
N ILE A 25 13.79 0.32 -5.58
CA ILE A 25 12.82 -0.69 -6.07
C ILE A 25 12.63 -1.84 -5.08
N LYS A 26 13.72 -2.34 -4.49
CA LYS A 26 13.66 -3.37 -3.44
C LYS A 26 12.84 -2.91 -2.25
N GLY A 27 12.98 -1.63 -1.87
CA GLY A 27 12.14 -1.00 -0.87
C GLY A 27 10.65 -1.07 -1.22
N TYR A 28 10.26 -0.57 -2.39
CA TYR A 28 8.87 -0.61 -2.85
C TYR A 28 8.31 -2.04 -2.87
N ARG A 29 9.07 -3.02 -3.37
CA ARG A 29 8.64 -4.43 -3.37
C ARG A 29 8.42 -4.97 -1.97
N SER A 30 9.33 -4.68 -1.03
CA SER A 30 9.22 -5.15 0.35
C SER A 30 8.01 -4.55 1.06
N ASP A 31 7.72 -3.28 0.83
CA ASP A 31 6.57 -2.61 1.43
C ASP A 31 5.26 -3.18 0.90
N LEU A 32 5.16 -3.35 -0.43
CA LEU A 32 3.97 -3.92 -1.05
C LEU A 32 3.75 -5.39 -0.66
N ARG A 33 4.82 -6.19 -0.49
CA ARG A 33 4.68 -7.56 0.03
C ARG A 33 4.12 -7.56 1.45
N SER A 34 4.63 -6.70 2.33
CA SER A 34 4.10 -6.57 3.69
C SER A 34 2.62 -6.16 3.71
N LEU A 35 2.18 -5.32 2.77
CA LEU A 35 0.77 -4.99 2.59
C LEU A 35 -0.06 -6.20 2.10
N ALA A 36 0.51 -7.02 1.21
CA ALA A 36 -0.13 -8.25 0.74
C ALA A 36 -0.34 -9.25 1.89
N ASP A 37 0.69 -9.42 2.73
CA ASP A 37 0.63 -10.31 3.89
C ASP A 37 -0.46 -9.84 4.87
N HIS A 38 -0.51 -8.54 5.17
CA HIS A 38 -1.56 -7.96 6.02
C HIS A 38 -2.97 -8.10 5.40
N ALA A 39 -3.11 -8.02 4.07
CA ALA A 39 -4.38 -8.28 3.39
C ALA A 39 -4.85 -9.73 3.56
N ALA A 40 -3.91 -10.68 3.40
CA ALA A 40 -4.19 -12.10 3.56
C ALA A 40 -4.63 -12.45 4.99
N GLU A 41 -4.00 -11.84 6.00
CA GLU A 41 -4.40 -11.97 7.41
C GLU A 41 -5.83 -11.49 7.67
N HIS A 42 -6.30 -10.49 6.93
CA HIS A 42 -7.67 -9.98 6.98
C HIS A 42 -8.67 -10.74 6.09
N GLY A 43 -8.25 -11.86 5.49
CA GLY A 43 -9.07 -12.67 4.59
C GLY A 43 -9.39 -11.99 3.26
N LEU A 44 -8.67 -10.91 2.93
CA LEU A 44 -8.75 -10.27 1.62
C LEU A 44 -7.76 -10.97 0.70
N GLY A 45 -8.28 -11.59 -0.35
CA GLY A 45 -7.48 -12.41 -1.27
C GLY A 45 -6.36 -11.64 -1.98
N ASP A 46 -5.49 -12.38 -2.65
CA ASP A 46 -4.29 -11.88 -3.35
C ASP A 46 -4.57 -11.08 -4.63
N VAL A 47 -5.66 -10.33 -4.70
CA VAL A 47 -6.04 -9.62 -5.93
C VAL A 47 -6.31 -8.14 -5.62
N PRO A 48 -5.57 -7.20 -6.23
CA PRO A 48 -5.90 -5.78 -6.11
C PRO A 48 -7.26 -5.49 -6.77
N PRO A 49 -7.93 -4.37 -6.48
CA PRO A 49 -7.49 -3.32 -5.57
C PRO A 49 -7.80 -3.65 -4.12
N LEU A 50 -6.91 -3.24 -3.23
CA LEU A 50 -7.15 -3.34 -1.79
C LEU A 50 -8.10 -2.24 -1.31
N PRO A 51 -8.87 -2.49 -0.24
CA PRO A 51 -9.65 -1.46 0.41
C PRO A 51 -8.74 -0.36 0.98
N ILE A 52 -9.14 0.91 0.84
CA ILE A 52 -8.36 2.01 1.43
C ILE A 52 -8.24 1.87 2.96
N ASP A 53 -9.28 1.37 3.61
CA ASP A 53 -9.32 1.19 5.06
C ASP A 53 -8.27 0.15 5.52
N LEU A 54 -8.09 -0.95 4.78
CA LEU A 54 -7.04 -1.93 5.03
C LEU A 54 -5.64 -1.29 4.95
N VAL A 55 -5.41 -0.42 3.96
CA VAL A 55 -4.13 0.29 3.85
C VAL A 55 -3.89 1.19 5.06
N ARG A 56 -4.94 1.83 5.58
CA ARG A 56 -4.84 2.68 6.77
C ARG A 56 -4.52 1.86 8.01
N ASP A 57 -5.19 0.71 8.18
CA ASP A 57 -4.93 -0.22 9.29
C ASP A 57 -3.50 -0.74 9.24
N TRP A 58 -3.03 -1.17 8.08
CA TRP A 58 -1.65 -1.60 7.88
C TRP A 58 -0.63 -0.52 8.27
N LEU A 59 -0.85 0.74 7.87
CA LEU A 59 0.03 1.86 8.23
C LEU A 59 -0.04 2.20 9.73
N TYR A 60 -1.21 2.03 10.34
CA TYR A 60 -1.38 2.19 11.77
C TYR A 60 -0.61 1.12 12.54
N GLU A 61 -0.80 -0.16 12.22
CA GLU A 61 -0.06 -1.28 12.82
C GLU A 61 1.46 -1.12 12.63
N SER A 62 1.88 -0.65 11.45
CA SER A 62 3.27 -0.32 11.16
C SER A 62 3.85 0.71 12.15
N SER A 63 3.03 1.69 12.52
CA SER A 63 3.44 2.73 13.46
C SER A 63 3.45 2.22 14.90
N GLU A 64 2.44 1.45 15.30
CA GLU A 64 2.36 0.83 16.63
C GLU A 64 3.52 -0.15 16.86
N ALA A 65 4.00 -0.79 15.79
CA ALA A 65 5.20 -1.62 15.80
C ALA A 65 6.52 -0.81 15.93
N GLY A 66 6.45 0.52 16.04
CA GLY A 66 7.61 1.39 16.23
C GLY A 66 8.46 1.59 14.97
N LEU A 67 7.92 1.37 13.77
CA LEU A 67 8.67 1.63 12.54
C LEU A 67 8.98 3.11 12.40
N SER A 68 10.20 3.41 11.94
CA SER A 68 10.65 4.79 11.73
C SER A 68 9.74 5.59 10.80
N ALA A 69 9.63 6.89 11.03
CA ALA A 69 8.88 7.82 10.17
C ALA A 69 9.29 7.72 8.70
N SER A 70 10.58 7.52 8.41
CA SER A 70 11.10 7.31 7.05
C SER A 70 10.55 6.02 6.42
N THR A 71 10.36 4.97 7.20
CA THR A 71 9.77 3.70 6.72
C THR A 71 8.28 3.86 6.45
N LEU A 72 7.53 4.50 7.35
CA LEU A 72 6.12 4.81 7.15
C LEU A 72 5.90 5.68 5.89
N ALA A 73 6.82 6.62 5.63
CA ALA A 73 6.76 7.51 4.46
C ALA A 73 6.97 6.73 3.17
N ARG A 74 7.96 5.82 3.15
CA ARG A 74 8.21 4.94 2.02
C ARG A 74 7.07 3.96 1.77
N ARG A 75 6.45 3.41 2.83
CA ARG A 75 5.25 2.58 2.74
C ARG A 75 4.07 3.32 2.11
N SER A 76 3.80 4.54 2.58
CA SER A 76 2.75 5.41 2.04
C SER A 76 3.00 5.76 0.57
N ALA A 77 4.25 6.12 0.22
CA ALA A 77 4.65 6.39 -1.16
C ALA A 77 4.50 5.15 -2.06
N SER A 78 4.80 3.96 -1.52
CA SER A 78 4.68 2.69 -2.24
C SER A 78 3.26 2.41 -2.66
N VAL A 79 2.30 2.57 -1.75
CA VAL A 79 0.89 2.33 -2.05
C VAL A 79 0.35 3.35 -3.06
N ARG A 80 0.71 4.63 -2.92
CA ARG A 80 0.30 5.68 -3.87
C ARG A 80 0.80 5.40 -5.29
N GLN A 81 2.09 5.12 -5.46
CA GLN A 81 2.66 4.89 -6.78
C GLN A 81 2.15 3.58 -7.39
N PHE A 82 2.00 2.54 -6.58
CA PHE A 82 1.45 1.27 -7.04
C PHE A 82 -0.02 1.42 -7.47
N GLY A 83 -0.84 2.14 -6.70
CA GLY A 83 -2.23 2.44 -7.04
C GLY A 83 -2.35 3.24 -8.33
N GLY A 84 -1.55 4.31 -8.49
CA GLY A 84 -1.50 5.09 -9.73
C GLY A 84 -1.08 4.25 -10.94
N TRP A 85 -0.07 3.41 -10.79
CA TRP A 85 0.36 2.49 -11.85
C TRP A 85 -0.72 1.44 -12.21
N LEU A 86 -1.46 0.92 -11.22
CA LEU A 86 -2.57 -0.01 -11.47
C LEU A 86 -3.69 0.66 -12.28
N GLU A 87 -3.97 1.94 -12.03
CA GLU A 87 -4.93 2.72 -12.81
C GLU A 87 -4.44 2.98 -14.24
N GLU A 88 -3.18 3.41 -14.40
CA GLU A 88 -2.55 3.69 -15.71
C GLU A 88 -2.41 2.44 -16.58
N SER A 89 -2.14 1.28 -15.98
CA SER A 89 -1.94 0.02 -16.70
C SER A 89 -3.21 -0.62 -17.27
N GLY A 90 -4.38 -0.01 -17.06
CA GLY A 90 -5.66 -0.50 -17.57
C GLY A 90 -6.08 -1.84 -16.97
N SER A 91 -5.44 -2.25 -15.86
CA SER A 91 -5.85 -3.42 -15.11
C SER A 91 -7.26 -3.15 -14.60
N SER A 92 -8.26 -3.97 -14.97
CA SER A 92 -9.68 -3.82 -14.59
C SER A 92 -9.96 -3.87 -13.08
N VAL A 93 -8.90 -3.81 -12.28
CA VAL A 93 -8.79 -3.74 -10.83
C VAL A 93 -8.36 -2.35 -10.34
N GLY A 94 -8.30 -1.35 -11.22
CA GLY A 94 -7.86 0.02 -10.91
C GLY A 94 -8.86 0.84 -10.10
N ARG A 95 -8.67 0.85 -8.78
CA ARG A 95 -8.80 1.97 -7.81
C ARG A 95 -8.88 1.32 -6.43
N LEU A 96 -8.08 1.73 -5.44
CA LEU A 96 -8.29 1.30 -4.04
C LEU A 96 -9.79 1.47 -3.74
N LYS A 97 -10.50 0.37 -3.50
CA LYS A 97 -11.96 0.42 -3.40
C LYS A 97 -12.30 0.93 -2.02
N THR A 98 -13.12 1.97 -1.92
CA THR A 98 -13.79 2.27 -0.64
C THR A 98 -14.67 1.07 -0.30
N PRO A 99 -14.40 0.30 0.77
CA PRO A 99 -15.22 -0.85 1.08
C PRO A 99 -16.65 -0.39 1.40
N LYS A 100 -17.66 -1.10 0.88
CA LYS A 100 -19.04 -0.96 1.35
C LYS A 100 -19.10 -1.54 2.78
N ARG A 101 -18.80 -0.67 3.74
CA ARG A 101 -19.10 -0.72 5.18
C ARG A 101 -19.54 -2.09 5.72
N ALA A 102 -18.62 -2.82 6.33
CA ALA A 102 -18.90 -3.80 7.38
C ALA A 102 -17.66 -3.94 8.27
N GLY A 103 -17.81 -3.63 9.56
CA GLY A 103 -16.76 -3.85 10.58
C GLY A 103 -16.03 -2.57 10.98
N ARG A 104 -16.07 -2.22 12.26
CA ARG A 104 -15.52 -0.99 12.84
C ARG A 104 -13.99 -1.10 12.90
N LEU A 105 -13.29 -0.18 12.25
CA LEU A 105 -11.91 0.12 12.61
C LEU A 105 -11.91 0.73 14.02
N PRO A 106 -11.12 0.20 14.98
CA PRO A 106 -10.93 0.85 16.27
C PRO A 106 -10.35 2.25 16.01
N ARG A 107 -11.14 3.29 16.33
CA ARG A 107 -10.61 4.65 16.41
C ARG A 107 -9.66 4.71 17.59
N VAL A 108 -8.36 4.65 17.32
CA VAL A 108 -7.36 5.28 18.18
C VAL A 108 -6.41 6.03 17.26
N VAL A 109 -6.56 7.35 17.27
CA VAL A 109 -5.63 8.28 16.64
C VAL A 109 -4.52 8.51 17.66
N GLY A 110 -3.34 7.93 17.44
CA GLY A 110 -2.07 8.33 18.05
C GLY A 110 -1.28 9.15 17.02
N GLU A 111 -1.67 10.40 16.82
CA GLU A 111 -1.01 11.64 17.27
C GLU A 111 0.03 12.21 16.25
N GLU A 112 -0.48 13.21 15.53
CA GLU A 112 0.13 14.19 14.60
C GLU A 112 0.90 13.70 13.36
N GLY A 113 1.74 12.68 13.44
CA GLY A 113 2.55 12.23 12.28
C GLY A 113 1.76 11.37 11.28
N ILE A 114 1.03 10.38 11.79
CA ILE A 114 0.28 9.40 10.98
C ILE A 114 -0.92 10.07 10.29
N GLY A 115 -1.57 11.03 10.95
CA GLY A 115 -2.74 11.72 10.43
C GLY A 115 -2.47 12.38 9.07
N VAL A 116 -1.31 13.03 8.92
CA VAL A 116 -0.90 13.67 7.66
C VAL A 116 -0.67 12.63 6.55
N MET A 117 -0.09 11.47 6.89
CA MET A 117 0.18 10.38 5.94
C MET A 117 -1.10 9.68 5.48
N LEU A 118 -2.04 9.47 6.40
CA LEU A 118 -3.34 8.87 6.12
C LEU A 118 -4.27 9.83 5.37
N GLN A 119 -4.22 11.14 5.66
CA GLN A 119 -4.91 12.19 4.89
C GLN A 119 -4.42 12.23 3.45
N ALA A 120 -3.13 12.00 3.26
CA ALA A 120 -2.53 11.89 1.94
C ALA A 120 -3.23 10.78 1.09
N LEU A 121 -3.71 9.70 1.69
CA LEU A 121 -4.33 8.59 0.96
C LEU A 121 -5.83 8.80 0.63
N HIS A 122 -6.39 10.01 0.80
CA HIS A 122 -7.73 10.41 0.33
C HIS A 122 -7.66 11.07 -1.04
#